data_AF-A0A8S3DUF6-F1
#
_entry.id   AF-A0A8S3DUF6-F1
#
_cell.length_a   1.000
_cell.length_b   1.000
_cell.length_c   1.000
_cell.angle_alpha   90.00
_cell.angle_beta   90.00
_cell.angle_gamma   90.00
#
_symmetry.space_group_name_H-M   'P 1'
#
loop_
_entity.id
_entity.type
_entity.pdbx_description
1 polymer ?
#
loop_
_entity_poly.entity_id
_entity_poly.type
_entity_poly.pdbx_seq_one_letter_code
_entity_poly.pdbx_strand_id
1 'polypeptide(L)'
;KYTNARLTRLSNIEYYVKPDFRPPKTNNELDKFESSVIDEYLSDLRHQCYREQQYKESMIWRARMMNDNQLYKQAQNQGTPSCTKLNDFVQRGRA
;
A
#
# COMPACT_ATOMS: atom_id res chain seq x y z
N LYS A 1 18.98 10.18 -7.28
CA LYS A 1 18.53 9.53 -6.02
C LYS A 1 17.49 10.45 -5.37
N TYR A 2 16.35 9.92 -4.94
CA TYR A 2 15.34 10.67 -4.19
C TYR A 2 15.70 10.53 -2.70
N THR A 3 16.02 11.62 -2.02
CA THR A 3 16.58 11.57 -0.65
C THR A 3 15.82 12.41 0.36
N ASN A 4 14.94 13.30 -0.09
CA ASN A 4 14.15 14.15 0.79
C ASN A 4 12.79 13.52 1.01
N ALA A 5 12.56 13.00 2.22
CA ALA A 5 11.26 12.53 2.66
C ALA A 5 10.35 13.72 2.97
N ARG A 6 9.08 13.63 2.55
CA ARG A 6 8.03 14.60 2.86
C ARG A 6 6.74 13.85 3.15
N LEU A 7 5.84 14.48 3.90
CA LEU A 7 4.52 13.95 4.22
C LEU A 7 3.45 14.75 3.48
N THR A 8 2.42 14.08 2.96
CA THR A 8 1.22 14.74 2.45
C THR A 8 0.44 15.39 3.59
N ARG A 9 -0.22 16.52 3.33
CA ARG A 9 -0.90 17.30 4.38
C ARG A 9 -2.11 16.59 4.98
N LEU A 10 -2.88 15.89 4.13
CA LEU A 10 -4.17 15.30 4.52
C LEU A 10 -4.06 13.85 4.98
N SER A 11 -3.10 13.10 4.42
CA SER A 11 -3.05 11.64 4.56
C SER A 11 -1.76 11.14 5.23
N ASN A 12 -0.82 12.03 5.58
CA ASN A 12 0.47 11.69 6.19
C ASN A 12 1.21 10.55 5.46
N ILE A 13 1.10 10.51 4.13
CA ILE A 13 1.80 9.55 3.29
C ILE A 13 3.20 10.08 3.04
N GLU A 14 4.21 9.28 3.36
CA GLU A 14 5.61 9.62 3.10
C GLU A 14 5.94 9.42 1.61
N TYR A 15 6.44 10.48 0.97
CA TYR A 15 6.93 10.45 -0.40
C TYR A 15 8.33 11.04 -0.50
N TYR A 16 9.10 10.55 -1.47
CA TYR A 16 10.51 10.92 -1.63
C TYR A 16 10.71 11.78 -2.87
N VAL A 17 11.29 12.98 -2.69
CA VAL A 17 11.55 13.92 -3.78
C VAL A 17 13.04 14.06 -4.08
N LYS A 18 13.34 14.53 -5.30
CA LYS A 18 14.70 14.90 -5.70
C LYS A 18 15.17 16.14 -4.92
N PRO A 19 16.49 16.35 -4.78
CA PRO A 19 17.04 17.54 -4.10
C PRO A 19 16.58 18.87 -4.71
N ASP A 20 16.44 18.94 -6.03
CA ASP A 20 16.04 20.16 -6.75
C ASP A 20 14.52 20.37 -6.82
N PHE A 21 13.74 19.59 -6.05
CA PHE A 21 12.28 19.68 -6.07
C PHE A 21 11.82 21.01 -5.45
N ARG A 22 11.21 21.86 -6.28
CA ARG A 22 10.53 23.08 -5.85
C ARG A 22 9.06 22.74 -5.60
N PRO A 23 8.54 22.89 -4.36
CA PRO A 23 7.14 22.64 -4.10
C PRO A 23 6.26 23.58 -4.95
N PRO A 24 5.07 23.14 -5.38
CA PRO A 24 4.10 23.98 -6.05
C PRO A 24 3.83 25.25 -5.24
N LYS A 25 3.74 26.41 -5.92
CA LYS A 25 3.61 27.70 -5.25
C LYS A 25 2.18 28.02 -4.84
N THR A 26 1.21 27.45 -5.56
CA THR A 26 -0.21 27.69 -5.33
C THR A 26 -0.84 26.52 -4.59
N ASN A 27 -1.76 26.78 -3.64
CA ASN A 27 -2.49 25.73 -2.93
C ASN A 27 -3.18 24.75 -3.90
N ASN A 28 -3.81 25.26 -4.97
CA ASN A 28 -4.46 24.43 -6.00
C ASN A 28 -3.50 23.49 -6.74
N GLU A 29 -2.26 23.91 -6.98
CA GLU A 29 -1.25 23.06 -7.63
C GLU A 29 -0.69 22.04 -6.66
N LEU A 30 -0.58 22.40 -5.37
CA LEU A 30 -0.18 21.50 -4.31
C LEU A 30 -1.21 20.41 -4.08
N ASP A 31 -2.50 20.75 -4.05
CA ASP A 31 -3.59 19.78 -3.87
C ASP A 31 -3.63 18.78 -5.03
N LYS A 32 -3.48 19.25 -6.28
CA LYS A 32 -3.38 18.37 -7.46
C LYS A 32 -2.16 17.44 -7.38
N PHE A 33 -1.03 17.97 -6.92
CA PHE A 33 0.18 17.18 -6.75
C PHE A 33 0.02 16.12 -5.66
N GLU A 34 -0.50 16.49 -4.49
CA GLU A 34 -0.76 15.56 -3.40
C GLU A 34 -1.77 14.48 -3.81
N SER A 35 -2.83 14.83 -4.53
CA SER A 35 -3.79 13.85 -5.08
C SER A 35 -3.10 12.84 -6.00
N SER A 36 -2.22 13.29 -6.90
CA SER A 36 -1.47 12.39 -7.77
C SER A 36 -0.57 11.44 -6.99
N VAL A 37 0.07 11.92 -5.92
CA VAL A 37 0.90 11.09 -5.03
C VAL A 37 0.05 10.06 -4.28
N ILE A 38 -1.12 10.47 -3.80
CA ILE A 38 -2.07 9.59 -3.10
C ILE A 38 -2.58 8.50 -4.05
N ASP A 39 -2.95 8.86 -5.28
CA ASP A 39 -3.46 7.92 -6.28
C ASP A 39 -2.40 6.86 -6.66
N GLU A 40 -1.15 7.28 -6.87
CA GLU A 40 -0.04 6.36 -7.13
C GLU A 40 0.21 5.43 -5.92
N TYR A 41 0.24 5.98 -4.71
CA TYR A 41 0.38 5.19 -3.48
C TYR A 41 -0.73 4.16 -3.29
N LEU A 42 -1.99 4.53 -3.59
CA LEU A 42 -3.13 3.62 -3.53
C LEU A 42 -3.07 2.54 -4.60
N SER A 43 -2.64 2.88 -5.81
CA SER A 43 -2.42 1.92 -6.89
C SER A 43 -1.37 0.87 -6.46
N ASP A 44 -0.27 1.32 -5.88
CA ASP A 44 0.77 0.43 -5.37
C ASP A 44 0.30 -0.45 -4.22
N LEU A 45 -0.43 0.12 -3.24
CA LEU A 45 -1.03 -0.64 -2.16
C LEU A 45 -2.00 -1.72 -2.67
N ARG A 46 -2.81 -1.40 -3.69
CA ARG A 46 -3.71 -2.39 -4.33
C ARG A 46 -2.93 -3.51 -4.98
N HIS A 47 -1.87 -3.19 -5.73
CA HIS A 47 -1.02 -4.21 -6.34
C HIS A 47 -0.30 -5.07 -5.30
N GLN A 48 0.21 -4.47 -4.22
CA GLN A 48 0.84 -5.20 -3.11
C GLN A 48 -0.17 -6.12 -2.43
N CYS A 49 -1.36 -5.61 -2.08
CA CYS A 49 -2.43 -6.40 -1.49
C CYS A 49 -2.82 -7.59 -2.37
N TYR A 50 -2.99 -7.37 -3.68
CA TYR A 50 -3.29 -8.45 -4.62
C TYR A 50 -2.20 -9.53 -4.62
N ARG A 51 -0.92 -9.13 -4.65
CA ARG A 51 0.20 -10.08 -4.57
C ARG A 51 0.24 -10.86 -3.26
N GLU A 52 -0.01 -10.20 -2.13
CA GLU A 52 -0.09 -10.86 -0.81
C GLU A 52 -1.22 -11.88 -0.76
N GLN A 53 -2.40 -11.53 -1.27
CA GLN A 53 -3.54 -12.43 -1.34
C GLN A 53 -3.24 -13.64 -2.24
N GLN A 54 -2.70 -13.41 -3.44
CA GLN A 54 -2.32 -14.49 -4.35
C GLN A 54 -1.25 -15.41 -3.74
N TYR A 55 -0.28 -14.84 -3.02
CA TYR A 55 0.72 -15.63 -2.31
C TYR A 55 0.07 -16.52 -1.24
N LYS A 56 -0.82 -15.95 -0.41
CA LYS A 56 -1.56 -16.69 0.62
C LYS A 56 -2.40 -17.81 0.01
N GLU A 57 -3.16 -17.53 -1.05
CA GLU A 57 -3.98 -18.51 -1.77
C GLU A 57 -3.11 -19.63 -2.35
N SER A 58 -1.96 -19.29 -2.95
CA SER A 58 -1.03 -20.28 -3.49
C SER A 58 -0.45 -21.21 -2.41
N MET A 59 -0.13 -20.67 -1.22
CA MET A 59 0.34 -21.47 -0.10
C MET A 59 -0.76 -22.39 0.46
N ILE A 60 -1.98 -21.88 0.60
CA ILE A 60 -3.14 -22.68 1.02
C ILE A 60 -3.37 -23.82 0.03
N TRP A 61 -3.31 -23.53 -1.27
CA TRP A 61 -3.48 -24.53 -2.31
C TRP A 61 -2.41 -25.61 -2.23
N ARG A 62 -1.12 -25.24 -2.10
CA ARG A 62 -0.01 -26.19 -1.94
C ARG A 62 -0.19 -27.07 -0.70
N ALA A 63 -0.57 -26.48 0.43
CA ALA A 63 -0.80 -27.21 1.67
C ALA A 63 -1.91 -28.26 1.53
N ARG A 64 -3.00 -27.92 0.83
CA ARG A 64 -4.10 -28.85 0.53
C ARG A 64 -3.65 -29.99 -0.39
N MET A 65 -2.89 -29.69 -1.44
CA MET A 65 -2.40 -30.71 -2.37
C MET A 65 -1.48 -31.73 -1.69
N MET A 66 -0.67 -31.28 -0.72
CA MET A 66 0.25 -32.14 0.03
C MET A 66 -0.38 -32.78 1.27
N ASN A 67 -1.63 -32.45 1.61
CA ASN A 67 -2.26 -32.79 2.90
C ASN A 67 -1.40 -32.40 4.13
N ASP A 68 -0.64 -31.31 4.03
CA ASP A 68 0.20 -30.81 5.12
C ASP A 68 -0.59 -29.83 5.99
N ASN A 69 -1.04 -30.32 7.15
CA ASN A 69 -1.80 -29.54 8.13
C ASN A 69 -0.97 -28.45 8.82
N GLN A 70 0.35 -28.60 8.93
CA GLN A 70 1.20 -27.57 9.52
C GLN A 70 1.37 -26.40 8.55
N LEU A 71 1.66 -26.71 7.28
CA LEU A 71 1.74 -25.71 6.22
C LEU A 71 0.41 -25.00 6.02
N TYR A 72 -0.72 -25.71 6.15
CA TYR A 72 -2.05 -25.12 6.05
C TYR A 72 -2.30 -24.08 7.15
N LYS A 73 -1.96 -24.39 8.41
CA LYS A 73 -2.07 -23.45 9.53
C LYS A 73 -1.15 -22.23 9.34
N GLN A 74 0.07 -22.45 8.88
CA GLN A 74 1.00 -21.36 8.56
C GLN A 74 0.44 -20.45 7.45
N ALA A 75 -0.15 -21.04 6.41
CA ALA A 75 -0.74 -20.29 5.32
C ALA A 75 -2.00 -19.51 5.73
N GLN A 76 -2.80 -20.04 6.66
CA GLN A 76 -3.91 -19.29 7.24
C GLN A 76 -3.43 -18.08 8.05
N ASN A 77 -2.37 -18.27 8.84
CA ASN A 77 -1.78 -17.23 9.68
C ASN A 77 -0.96 -16.19 8.90
N GLN A 78 -0.68 -16.42 7.60
CA GLN A 78 -0.08 -15.39 6.76
C GLN A 78 -1.01 -14.18 6.69
N GLY A 79 -0.51 -13.05 7.19
CA GLY A 79 -1.21 -11.78 7.16
C GLY A 79 -1.13 -11.13 5.79
N THR A 80 -2.06 -10.21 5.53
CA THR A 80 -2.04 -9.35 4.34
C THR A 80 -1.94 -7.88 4.77
N PRO A 81 -0.78 -7.45 5.30
CA PRO A 81 -0.62 -6.13 5.91
C PRO A 81 -0.91 -4.98 4.93
N SER A 82 -0.63 -5.17 3.62
CA SER A 82 -0.93 -4.14 2.61
C SER A 82 -2.43 -4.04 2.35
N CYS A 83 -3.15 -5.15 2.40
CA CYS A 83 -4.61 -5.15 2.32
C CYS A 83 -5.26 -4.48 3.54
N THR A 84 -4.74 -4.72 4.75
CA THR A 84 -5.23 -4.06 5.97
C THR A 84 -5.04 -2.54 5.88
N LYS A 85 -3.84 -2.08 5.47
CA LYS A 85 -3.57 -0.66 5.25
C LYS A 85 -4.50 -0.03 4.22
N LEU A 86 -4.74 -0.72 3.11
CA LEU A 86 -5.67 -0.26 2.07
C LEU A 86 -7.10 -0.14 2.61
N ASN A 87 -7.56 -1.13 3.39
CA ASN A 87 -8.88 -1.08 4.01
C ASN A 87 -8.98 0.10 4.99
N ASP A 88 -8.00 0.29 5.87
CA ASP A 88 -7.98 1.41 6.82
C ASP A 88 -8.03 2.76 6.11
N PHE A 89 -7.31 2.90 5.00
CA PHE A 89 -7.33 4.12 4.18
C PHE A 89 -8.72 4.38 3.59
N VAL A 90 -9.35 3.34 3.02
CA VAL A 90 -10.69 3.46 2.43
C VAL A 90 -11.76 3.74 3.50
N GLN A 91 -11.65 3.15 4.69
CA GLN A 91 -12.61 3.41 5.77
C GLN A 91 -12.51 4.83 6.32
N ARG A 92 -11.29 5.40 6.42
CA ARG A 92 -11.10 6.81 6.85
C ARG A 92 -11.72 7.82 5.91
N GLY A 93 -11.76 7.54 4.60
CA GLY A 93 -12.40 8.41 3.60
C GLY A 93 -13.93 8.30 3.55
N ARG A 94 -14.54 7.37 4.29
CA ARG A 94 -16.01 7.17 4.35
C ARG A 94 -16.67 7.78 5.59
N ALA A 95 -15.87 8.31 6.53
CA ALA A 95 -16.35 8.95 7.76
C ALA A 95 -16.58 10.45 7.58
#